data_AF-A0A840GX59-F1
#
_entry.id   AF-A0A840GX59-F1
#
_cell.length_a   1.000
_cell.length_b   1.000
_cell.length_c   1.000
_cell.angle_alpha   90.00
_cell.angle_beta   90.00
_cell.angle_gamma   90.00
#
_symmetry.space_group_name_H-M   'P 1'
#
loop_
_entity.id
_entity.type
_entity.pdbx_description
1 polymer ?
#
loop_
_entity_poly.entity_id
_entity_poly.type
_entity_poly.pdbx_seq_one_letter_code
_entity_poly.pdbx_strand_id
1 'polypeptide(L)'
;MLVLYDRWGRGAELDVAARLISGDTYRLGELKKTLASPRRQAVANVDDPKIVRAEAIVSLYLAELKSGSSEEALPAAERAVRASLMQNPHDSFLWLSLYLLRNASGGFATEDAALLHESYSTGPREGWIAISRNRRALAILPLLDDGNQQQAISEFAALVKARLFEVAQASMVGAAWVHRERLLAALERVDLPTREMFARALWDRGIAVQVPGVSVPDQPWRRN
;
A
#
# COMPACT_ATOMS: atom_id res chain seq x y z
N MET A 1 16.75 -40.98 -23.53
CA MET A 1 17.22 -40.63 -22.18
C MET A 1 18.09 -39.38 -22.31
N LEU A 2 17.52 -38.20 -22.09
CA LEU A 2 18.21 -36.91 -22.14
C LEU A 2 17.76 -36.10 -20.93
N VAL A 3 18.75 -35.63 -20.18
CA VAL A 3 18.68 -35.24 -18.78
C VAL A 3 17.98 -33.89 -18.63
N LEU A 4 16.89 -33.88 -17.86
CA LEU A 4 16.26 -32.70 -17.28
C LEU A 4 16.98 -32.34 -15.97
N TYR A 5 16.90 -31.05 -15.62
CA TYR A 5 17.33 -30.40 -14.38
C TYR A 5 18.82 -30.09 -14.23
N ASP A 6 19.19 -28.85 -14.56
CA ASP A 6 19.93 -28.03 -13.59
C ASP A 6 19.54 -26.55 -13.70
N ARG A 7 18.75 -26.07 -12.73
CA ARG A 7 18.30 -24.67 -12.61
C ARG A 7 18.18 -24.33 -11.13
N TRP A 8 19.24 -24.56 -10.36
CA TRP A 8 19.29 -24.24 -8.94
C TRP A 8 20.40 -23.19 -8.68
N GLY A 9 20.00 -22.01 -8.20
CA GLY A 9 20.95 -20.93 -7.85
C GLY A 9 20.39 -19.50 -7.74
N ARG A 10 19.09 -19.27 -7.95
CA ARG A 10 18.51 -17.90 -7.99
C ARG A 10 17.20 -17.70 -7.21
N GLY A 11 16.72 -18.75 -6.54
CA GLY A 11 15.39 -18.76 -5.90
C GLY A 11 15.29 -17.87 -4.67
N ALA A 12 16.29 -17.82 -3.80
CA ALA A 12 16.06 -17.34 -2.43
C ALA A 12 15.56 -15.89 -2.28
N GLU A 13 16.12 -14.90 -2.98
CA GLU A 13 15.64 -13.50 -2.89
C GLU A 13 14.30 -13.31 -3.61
N LEU A 14 14.13 -13.95 -4.78
CA LEU A 14 12.86 -13.95 -5.50
C LEU A 14 11.76 -14.66 -4.69
N ASP A 15 12.08 -15.77 -4.05
CA ASP A 15 11.21 -16.59 -3.21
C ASP A 15 10.87 -15.84 -1.92
N VAL A 16 11.86 -15.24 -1.26
CA VAL A 16 11.64 -14.41 -0.08
C VAL A 16 10.78 -13.20 -0.45
N ALA A 17 11.11 -12.48 -1.52
CA ALA A 17 10.32 -11.32 -1.97
C ALA A 17 8.88 -11.73 -2.33
N ALA A 18 8.68 -12.85 -3.03
CA ALA A 18 7.36 -13.39 -3.34
C ALA A 18 6.56 -13.75 -2.08
N ARG A 19 7.22 -14.35 -1.09
CA ARG A 19 6.61 -14.69 0.19
C ARG A 19 6.26 -13.45 1.02
N LEU A 20 7.17 -12.47 1.07
CA LEU A 20 6.94 -11.18 1.73
C LEU A 20 5.75 -10.43 1.10
N ILE A 21 5.66 -10.36 -0.23
CA ILE A 21 4.51 -9.78 -0.92
C ILE A 21 3.22 -10.55 -0.61
N SER A 22 3.31 -11.86 -0.43
CA SER A 22 2.16 -12.72 -0.08
C SER A 22 1.73 -12.59 1.39
N GLY A 23 2.45 -11.80 2.19
CA GLY A 23 2.13 -11.55 3.60
C GLY A 23 2.88 -12.43 4.61
N ASP A 24 3.84 -13.24 4.15
CA ASP A 24 4.71 -13.98 5.08
C ASP A 24 5.59 -13.01 5.87
N THR A 25 5.86 -13.37 7.13
CA THR A 25 6.78 -12.62 8.00
C THR A 25 7.99 -13.47 8.35
N TYR A 26 9.12 -12.80 8.55
CA TYR A 26 10.38 -13.42 8.96
C TYR A 26 10.92 -12.73 10.20
N ARG A 27 11.52 -13.48 11.12
CA ARG A 27 12.38 -12.87 12.14
C ARG A 27 13.68 -12.42 11.51
N LEU A 28 14.27 -11.33 12.00
CA LEU A 28 15.51 -10.77 11.44
C LEU A 28 16.65 -11.81 11.35
N GLY A 29 16.79 -12.67 12.37
CA GLY A 29 17.79 -13.74 12.39
C GLY A 29 17.53 -14.86 11.37
N GLU A 30 16.27 -15.16 11.08
CA GLU A 30 15.87 -16.17 10.10
C GLU A 30 16.08 -15.63 8.69
N LEU A 31 15.66 -14.40 8.43
CA LEU A 31 15.89 -13.72 7.16
C LEU A 31 17.39 -13.62 6.83
N LYS A 32 18.21 -13.20 7.80
CA LYS A 32 19.67 -13.16 7.64
C LYS A 32 20.25 -14.54 7.29
N LYS A 33 19.78 -15.61 7.95
CA LYS A 33 20.23 -16.99 7.67
C LYS A 33 19.80 -17.45 6.27
N THR A 34 18.56 -17.17 5.87
CA THR A 34 18.02 -17.48 4.55
C THR A 34 18.79 -16.76 3.45
N LEU A 35 19.07 -15.47 3.65
CA LEU A 35 19.85 -14.68 2.71
C LEU A 35 21.32 -15.16 2.67
N ALA A 36 21.95 -15.42 3.83
CA ALA A 36 23.37 -15.81 3.93
C ALA A 36 23.71 -17.24 3.47
N SER A 37 22.73 -18.03 3.03
CA SER A 37 22.94 -19.44 2.69
C SER A 37 23.91 -19.63 1.50
N PRO A 38 24.90 -20.55 1.55
CA PRO A 38 26.03 -20.65 0.60
C PRO A 38 25.71 -21.11 -0.84
N ARG A 39 24.46 -21.13 -1.30
CA ARG A 39 24.06 -21.51 -2.68
C ARG A 39 24.44 -20.45 -3.74
N ARG A 40 25.53 -19.72 -3.51
CA ARG A 40 25.67 -18.28 -3.75
C ARG A 40 26.67 -17.88 -4.84
N GLN A 41 27.23 -18.78 -5.63
CA GLN A 41 28.25 -18.39 -6.60
C GLN A 41 27.92 -18.83 -8.02
N ALA A 42 27.09 -18.04 -8.68
CA ALA A 42 27.20 -17.78 -10.10
C ALA A 42 27.09 -16.26 -10.28
N VAL A 43 28.05 -15.66 -11.00
CA VAL A 43 28.14 -14.22 -11.24
C VAL A 43 26.81 -13.72 -11.80
N ALA A 44 26.06 -12.94 -11.02
CA ALA A 44 24.84 -12.30 -11.48
C ALA A 44 25.19 -11.18 -12.45
N ASN A 45 24.39 -11.03 -13.52
CA ASN A 45 24.23 -9.72 -14.11
C ASN A 45 23.48 -8.88 -13.08
N VAL A 46 24.15 -7.89 -12.50
CA VAL A 46 23.60 -6.94 -11.52
C VAL A 46 22.42 -6.14 -12.12
N ASP A 47 22.18 -6.27 -13.42
CA ASP A 47 21.18 -5.56 -14.20
C ASP A 47 19.89 -6.38 -14.49
N ASP A 48 19.64 -7.52 -13.85
CA ASP A 48 18.33 -8.21 -14.01
C ASP A 48 17.24 -7.48 -13.20
N PRO A 49 16.21 -6.89 -13.86
CA PRO A 49 15.18 -6.11 -13.18
C PRO A 49 14.42 -6.87 -12.10
N LYS A 50 14.30 -8.21 -12.23
CA LYS A 50 13.60 -9.02 -11.23
C LYS A 50 14.42 -9.18 -9.95
N ILE A 51 15.73 -9.28 -10.07
CA ILE A 51 16.64 -9.39 -8.93
C ILE A 51 16.70 -8.05 -8.20
N VAL A 52 16.89 -6.94 -8.93
CA VAL A 52 16.90 -5.60 -8.33
C VAL A 52 15.59 -5.27 -7.63
N ARG A 53 14.44 -5.69 -8.20
CA ARG A 53 13.14 -5.59 -7.54
C ARG A 53 13.05 -6.41 -6.25
N ALA A 54 13.53 -7.65 -6.25
CA ALA A 54 13.53 -8.50 -5.06
C ALA A 54 14.41 -7.92 -3.96
N GLU A 55 15.60 -7.41 -4.31
CA GLU A 55 16.48 -6.69 -3.38
C GLU A 55 15.79 -5.47 -2.77
N ALA A 56 15.06 -4.68 -3.56
CA ALA A 56 14.27 -3.55 -3.05
C ALA A 56 13.22 -3.99 -2.02
N ILE A 57 12.47 -5.06 -2.29
CA ILE A 57 11.45 -5.59 -1.38
C ILE A 57 12.07 -6.11 -0.08
N VAL A 58 13.16 -6.87 -0.17
CA VAL A 58 13.89 -7.37 1.00
C VAL A 58 14.45 -6.20 1.84
N SER A 59 15.00 -5.17 1.17
CA SER A 59 15.54 -3.97 1.83
C SER A 59 14.45 -3.19 2.56
N LEU A 60 13.27 -3.03 1.95
CA LEU A 60 12.09 -2.43 2.58
C LEU A 60 11.71 -3.18 3.85
N TYR A 61 11.59 -4.50 3.76
CA TYR A 61 11.23 -5.33 4.91
C TYR A 61 12.27 -5.26 6.04
N LEU A 62 13.56 -5.26 5.69
CA LEU A 62 14.64 -5.07 6.67
C LEU A 62 14.61 -3.70 7.33
N ALA A 63 14.24 -2.64 6.59
CA ALA A 63 14.09 -1.31 7.14
C ALA A 63 12.92 -1.23 8.13
N GLU A 64 11.80 -1.88 7.83
CA GLU A 64 10.66 -2.00 8.74
C GLU A 64 11.04 -2.74 10.03
N LEU A 65 11.71 -3.89 9.92
CA LEU A 65 12.15 -4.68 11.07
C LEU A 65 13.16 -3.95 11.97
N LYS A 66 13.91 -2.99 11.42
CA LYS A 66 14.95 -2.24 12.13
C LYS A 66 14.50 -0.84 12.53
N SER A 67 13.28 -0.43 12.22
CA SER A 67 12.75 0.90 12.53
C SER A 67 13.01 1.25 14.00
N GLY A 68 13.76 2.34 14.24
CA GLY A 68 14.17 2.79 15.58
C GLY A 68 15.49 2.24 16.12
N SER A 69 16.19 1.35 15.42
CA SER A 69 17.44 0.71 15.89
C SER A 69 18.63 0.80 14.93
N SER A 70 18.44 1.33 13.71
CA SER A 70 19.49 1.43 12.69
C SER A 70 19.26 2.64 11.78
N GLU A 71 20.12 3.65 11.91
CA GLU A 71 20.07 4.88 11.10
C GLU A 71 20.30 4.61 9.60
N GLU A 72 21.03 3.55 9.24
CA GLU A 72 21.37 3.23 7.86
C GLU A 72 20.28 2.46 7.09
N ALA A 73 19.30 1.87 7.79
CA ALA A 73 18.36 0.94 7.17
C ALA A 73 17.39 1.64 6.20
N LEU A 74 16.89 2.82 6.55
CA LEU A 74 15.97 3.61 5.70
C LEU A 74 16.69 4.14 4.43
N PRO A 75 17.87 4.80 4.51
CA PRO A 75 18.60 5.23 3.31
C PRO A 75 19.02 4.07 2.40
N ALA A 76 19.34 2.89 2.95
CA ALA A 76 19.66 1.72 2.15
C ALA A 76 18.45 1.20 1.37
N ALA A 77 17.28 1.11 2.02
CA ALA A 77 16.03 0.75 1.36
C ALA A 77 15.64 1.76 0.28
N GLU A 78 15.81 3.07 0.54
CA GLU A 78 15.51 4.11 -0.44
C GLU A 78 16.37 3.94 -1.71
N ARG A 79 17.68 3.72 -1.56
CA ARG A 79 18.56 3.48 -2.71
C ARG A 79 18.16 2.25 -3.51
N ALA A 80 17.83 1.14 -2.84
CA ALA A 80 17.41 -0.09 -3.50
C ALA A 80 16.09 0.10 -4.28
N VAL A 81 15.12 0.80 -3.68
CA VAL A 81 13.85 1.13 -4.34
C VAL A 81 14.06 2.01 -5.57
N ARG A 82 14.88 3.06 -5.46
CA ARG A 82 15.22 3.93 -6.61
C ARG A 82 15.92 3.16 -7.73
N ALA A 83 16.87 2.28 -7.40
CA ALA A 83 17.55 1.44 -8.38
C ALA A 83 16.56 0.50 -9.11
N SER A 84 15.62 -0.09 -8.38
CA SER A 84 14.57 -0.91 -8.99
C SER A 84 13.63 -0.10 -9.88
N LEU A 85 13.23 1.11 -9.47
CA LEU A 85 12.36 1.98 -10.25
C LEU A 85 13.03 2.50 -11.53
N MET A 86 14.36 2.67 -11.54
CA MET A 86 15.11 2.98 -12.77
C MET A 86 15.00 1.88 -13.82
N GLN A 87 14.87 0.60 -13.40
CA GLN A 87 14.75 -0.54 -14.31
C GLN A 87 13.29 -0.92 -14.59
N ASN A 88 12.38 -0.63 -13.66
CA ASN A 88 10.96 -0.86 -13.78
C ASN A 88 10.15 0.34 -13.25
N PRO A 89 9.98 1.39 -14.07
CA PRO A 89 9.27 2.60 -13.64
C PRO A 89 7.76 2.40 -13.49
N HIS A 90 7.22 1.23 -13.84
CA HIS A 90 5.79 0.91 -13.74
C HIS A 90 5.43 0.15 -12.44
N ASP A 91 6.34 0.06 -11.48
CA ASP A 91 6.07 -0.61 -10.21
C ASP A 91 5.36 0.33 -9.21
N SER A 92 4.03 0.25 -9.21
CA SER A 92 3.15 1.08 -8.39
C SER A 92 3.39 0.92 -6.88
N PHE A 93 3.77 -0.28 -6.44
CA PHE A 93 4.11 -0.58 -5.06
C PHE A 93 5.40 0.12 -4.67
N LEU A 94 6.45 0.02 -5.50
CA LEU A 94 7.73 0.64 -5.20
C LEU A 94 7.64 2.18 -5.21
N TRP A 95 6.80 2.77 -6.05
CA TRP A 95 6.49 4.21 -5.96
C TRP A 95 5.84 4.59 -4.62
N LEU A 96 4.85 3.80 -4.17
CA LEU A 96 4.28 4.00 -2.84
C LEU A 96 5.33 3.81 -1.75
N SER A 97 6.12 2.73 -1.79
CA SER A 97 7.17 2.46 -0.80
C SER A 97 8.21 3.57 -0.72
N LEU A 98 8.58 4.17 -1.85
CA LEU A 98 9.48 5.33 -1.89
C LEU A 98 8.85 6.54 -1.18
N TYR A 99 7.56 6.81 -1.41
CA TYR A 99 6.82 7.82 -0.65
C TYR A 99 6.86 7.55 0.85
N LEU A 100 6.62 6.29 1.27
CA LEU A 100 6.66 5.91 2.69
C LEU A 100 8.02 6.17 3.33
N LEU A 101 9.09 5.77 2.67
CA LEU A 101 10.46 5.91 3.16
C LEU A 101 10.83 7.39 3.37
N ARG A 102 10.58 8.24 2.38
CA ARG A 102 10.89 9.68 2.49
C ARG A 102 10.14 10.35 3.63
N ASN A 103 8.85 10.03 3.78
CA ASN A 103 8.02 10.56 4.85
C ASN A 103 8.41 10.02 6.24
N ALA A 104 8.96 8.80 6.32
CA ALA A 104 9.43 8.22 7.59
C ALA A 104 10.75 8.86 8.06
N SER A 105 11.64 9.26 7.15
CA SER A 105 12.93 9.84 7.49
C SER A 105 12.91 11.36 7.69
N GLY A 106 12.11 12.10 6.93
CA GLY A 106 12.14 13.57 6.91
C GLY A 106 10.83 14.26 7.32
N GLY A 107 9.77 13.51 7.59
CA GLY A 107 8.42 14.06 7.66
C GLY A 107 7.85 14.37 6.26
N PHE A 108 6.66 14.97 6.23
CA PHE A 108 5.98 15.26 4.96
C PHE A 108 6.58 16.48 4.25
N ALA A 109 6.92 16.31 2.97
CA ALA A 109 7.30 17.36 2.05
C ALA A 109 6.35 17.38 0.83
N THR A 110 6.02 18.56 0.31
CA THR A 110 4.97 18.69 -0.72
C THR A 110 5.39 18.01 -2.03
N GLU A 111 6.69 18.03 -2.33
CA GLU A 111 7.30 17.32 -3.46
C GLU A 111 7.10 15.80 -3.42
N ASP A 112 6.84 15.20 -2.24
CA ASP A 112 6.59 13.77 -2.14
C ASP A 112 5.20 13.39 -2.69
N ALA A 113 4.29 14.36 -2.86
CA ALA A 113 3.00 14.12 -3.51
C ALA A 113 3.16 13.54 -4.93
N ALA A 114 4.25 13.90 -5.64
CA ALA A 114 4.57 13.35 -6.95
C ALA A 114 4.81 11.83 -6.92
N LEU A 115 5.32 11.28 -5.81
CA LEU A 115 5.54 9.84 -5.68
C LEU A 115 4.22 9.06 -5.55
N LEU A 116 3.22 9.67 -4.89
CA LEU A 116 1.86 9.12 -4.86
C LEU A 116 1.19 9.22 -6.23
N HIS A 117 1.44 10.29 -6.98
CA HIS A 117 0.99 10.39 -8.38
C HIS A 117 1.52 9.21 -9.20
N GLU A 118 2.83 8.94 -9.15
CA GLU A 118 3.41 7.83 -9.92
C GLU A 118 2.87 6.46 -9.48
N SER A 119 2.59 6.27 -8.19
CA SER A 119 1.94 5.04 -7.73
C SER A 119 0.55 4.86 -8.35
N TYR A 120 -0.24 5.94 -8.46
CA TYR A 120 -1.56 5.92 -9.09
C TYR A 120 -1.48 5.74 -10.61
N SER A 121 -0.54 6.40 -11.28
CA SER A 121 -0.38 6.36 -12.74
C SER A 121 0.02 4.96 -13.23
N THR A 122 0.80 4.23 -12.44
CA THR A 122 1.40 2.95 -12.85
C THR A 122 0.63 1.71 -12.39
N GLY A 123 -0.21 1.81 -11.35
CA GLY A 123 -1.01 0.69 -10.84
C GLY A 123 -2.28 1.13 -10.13
N PRO A 124 -3.26 1.68 -10.87
CA PRO A 124 -4.53 2.05 -10.27
C PRO A 124 -5.27 0.79 -9.79
N ARG A 125 -5.89 0.87 -8.60
CA ARG A 125 -6.80 -0.16 -8.06
C ARG A 125 -6.19 -1.53 -7.76
N GLU A 126 -4.88 -1.59 -7.50
CA GLU A 126 -4.27 -2.78 -6.90
C GLU A 126 -4.76 -2.95 -5.46
N GLY A 127 -5.63 -3.93 -5.22
CA GLY A 127 -6.42 -4.02 -3.98
C GLY A 127 -5.60 -4.04 -2.69
N TRP A 128 -4.41 -4.64 -2.68
CA TRP A 128 -3.52 -4.69 -1.52
C TRP A 128 -2.76 -3.37 -1.30
N ILE A 129 -2.38 -2.67 -2.37
CA ILE A 129 -1.73 -1.34 -2.33
C ILE A 129 -2.75 -0.29 -1.89
N ALA A 130 -3.98 -0.38 -2.41
CA ALA A 130 -5.08 0.55 -2.13
C ALA A 130 -5.33 0.73 -0.62
N ILE A 131 -5.14 -0.33 0.18
CA ILE A 131 -5.31 -0.27 1.65
C ILE A 131 -4.40 0.80 2.29
N SER A 132 -3.12 0.84 1.88
CA SER A 132 -2.15 1.80 2.42
C SER A 132 -2.17 3.12 1.66
N ARG A 133 -2.27 3.05 0.32
CA ARG A 133 -2.23 4.22 -0.57
C ARG A 133 -3.42 5.15 -0.33
N ASN A 134 -4.64 4.61 -0.23
CA ASN A 134 -5.85 5.41 -0.14
C ASN A 134 -5.81 6.35 1.07
N ARG A 135 -5.49 5.82 2.25
CA ARG A 135 -5.38 6.60 3.48
C ARG A 135 -4.40 7.77 3.36
N ARG A 136 -3.27 7.55 2.69
CA ARG A 136 -2.20 8.55 2.52
C ARG A 136 -2.57 9.61 1.49
N ALA A 137 -3.11 9.18 0.36
CA ALA A 137 -3.61 10.07 -0.67
C ALA A 137 -4.73 10.98 -0.14
N LEU A 138 -5.67 10.42 0.63
CA LEU A 138 -6.74 11.20 1.24
C LEU A 138 -6.26 12.19 2.31
N ALA A 139 -5.16 11.89 3.00
CA ALA A 139 -4.57 12.79 4.00
C ALA A 139 -3.96 14.06 3.38
N ILE A 140 -3.51 13.98 2.12
CA ILE A 140 -2.92 15.10 1.37
C ILE A 140 -3.76 15.48 0.15
N LEU A 141 -5.04 15.11 0.14
CA LEU A 141 -5.91 15.22 -1.03
C LEU A 141 -5.87 16.59 -1.73
N PRO A 142 -5.85 17.74 -1.01
CA PRO A 142 -5.80 19.06 -1.68
C PRO A 142 -4.48 19.36 -2.40
N LEU A 143 -3.41 18.62 -2.11
CA LEU A 143 -2.09 18.79 -2.72
C LEU A 143 -1.91 17.89 -3.95
N LEU A 144 -2.83 16.97 -4.19
CA LEU A 144 -2.84 16.13 -5.38
C LEU A 144 -3.48 16.89 -6.55
N ASP A 145 -3.02 16.61 -7.77
CA ASP A 145 -3.73 17.03 -8.97
C ASP A 145 -5.16 16.45 -9.04
N ASP A 146 -6.03 17.09 -9.81
CA ASP A 146 -7.45 16.72 -9.91
C ASP A 146 -7.66 15.25 -10.34
N GLY A 147 -6.79 14.74 -11.19
CA GLY A 147 -6.82 13.35 -11.65
C GLY A 147 -6.59 12.38 -10.49
N ASN A 148 -5.54 12.58 -9.72
CA ASN A 148 -5.22 11.76 -8.55
C ASN A 148 -6.23 11.93 -7.42
N GLN A 149 -6.78 13.14 -7.23
CA GLN A 149 -7.88 13.33 -6.28
C GLN A 149 -9.06 12.43 -6.64
N GLN A 150 -9.44 12.43 -7.92
CA GLN A 150 -10.54 11.59 -8.40
C GLN A 150 -10.21 10.09 -8.29
N GLN A 151 -8.95 9.70 -8.50
CA GLN A 151 -8.50 8.32 -8.31
C GLN A 151 -8.55 7.89 -6.83
N ALA A 152 -8.06 8.71 -5.91
CA ALA A 152 -8.11 8.43 -4.48
C ALA A 152 -9.55 8.31 -3.96
N ILE A 153 -10.45 9.20 -4.40
CA ILE A 153 -11.87 9.13 -4.06
C ILE A 153 -12.52 7.88 -4.67
N SER A 154 -12.20 7.55 -5.93
CA SER A 154 -12.72 6.33 -6.57
C SER A 154 -12.19 5.06 -5.91
N GLU A 155 -10.96 5.06 -5.42
CA GLU A 155 -10.35 3.94 -4.71
C GLU A 155 -11.01 3.73 -3.34
N PHE A 156 -11.38 4.80 -2.64
CA PHE A 156 -12.19 4.71 -1.42
C PHE A 156 -13.52 3.99 -1.68
N ALA A 157 -14.26 4.38 -2.74
CA ALA A 157 -15.49 3.70 -3.11
C ALA A 157 -15.26 2.23 -3.49
N ALA A 158 -14.12 1.91 -4.12
CA ALA A 158 -13.74 0.54 -4.43
C ALA A 158 -13.45 -0.29 -3.17
N LEU A 159 -12.82 0.27 -2.14
CA LEU A 159 -12.61 -0.39 -0.85
C LEU A 159 -13.94 -0.74 -0.17
N VAL A 160 -14.92 0.18 -0.20
CA VAL A 160 -16.27 -0.07 0.31
C VAL A 160 -16.96 -1.17 -0.50
N LYS A 161 -16.89 -1.11 -1.84
CA LYS A 161 -17.44 -2.14 -2.73
C LYS A 161 -16.83 -3.52 -2.46
N ALA A 162 -15.53 -3.58 -2.14
CA ALA A 162 -14.83 -4.80 -1.77
C ALA A 162 -15.10 -5.26 -0.33
N ARG A 163 -15.98 -4.57 0.41
CA ARG A 163 -16.33 -4.84 1.82
C ARG A 163 -15.15 -4.73 2.78
N LEU A 164 -14.11 -3.99 2.41
CA LEU A 164 -12.99 -3.64 3.29
C LEU A 164 -13.37 -2.46 4.19
N PHE A 165 -14.46 -2.62 4.95
CA PHE A 165 -15.10 -1.52 5.68
C PHE A 165 -14.18 -0.92 6.73
N GLU A 166 -13.40 -1.74 7.45
CA GLU A 166 -12.48 -1.25 8.48
C GLU A 166 -11.40 -0.32 7.88
N VAL A 167 -10.87 -0.70 6.71
CA VAL A 167 -9.87 0.09 5.99
C VAL A 167 -10.49 1.39 5.47
N ALA A 168 -11.68 1.32 4.86
CA ALA A 168 -12.38 2.49 4.37
C ALA A 168 -12.70 3.46 5.52
N GLN A 169 -13.23 2.96 6.64
CA GLN A 169 -13.50 3.76 7.84
C GLN A 169 -12.25 4.43 8.39
N ALA A 170 -11.17 3.67 8.56
CA ALA A 170 -9.89 4.20 9.03
C ALA A 170 -9.32 5.27 8.09
N SER A 171 -9.55 5.14 6.79
CA SER A 171 -9.15 6.12 5.78
C SER A 171 -9.97 7.41 5.87
N MET A 172 -11.26 7.31 6.20
CA MET A 172 -12.17 8.45 6.32
C MET A 172 -12.06 9.21 7.64
N VAL A 173 -11.91 8.52 8.78
CA VAL A 173 -12.04 9.09 10.14
C VAL A 173 -10.79 9.87 10.62
N GLY A 174 -9.73 9.91 9.81
CA GLY A 174 -8.50 10.66 10.11
C GLY A 174 -8.45 12.04 9.45
N ALA A 175 -7.28 12.38 8.91
CA ALA A 175 -7.04 13.62 8.17
C ALA A 175 -8.02 13.85 7.00
N ALA A 176 -8.59 12.76 6.45
CA ALA A 176 -9.55 12.83 5.37
C ALA A 176 -10.97 13.25 5.79
N TRP A 177 -11.26 13.40 7.09
CA TRP A 177 -12.61 13.69 7.59
C TRP A 177 -13.18 14.99 7.01
N VAL A 178 -12.32 15.98 6.75
CA VAL A 178 -12.67 17.24 6.09
C VAL A 178 -13.24 17.02 4.67
N HIS A 179 -12.91 15.90 4.04
CA HIS A 179 -13.37 15.51 2.71
C HIS A 179 -14.50 14.47 2.73
N ARG A 180 -15.05 14.13 3.90
CA ARG A 180 -16.06 13.07 4.05
C ARG A 180 -17.24 13.21 3.09
N GLU A 181 -17.72 14.42 2.81
CA GLU A 181 -18.87 14.61 1.92
C GLU A 181 -18.55 14.18 0.48
N ARG A 182 -17.34 14.50 -0.01
CA ARG A 182 -16.85 14.04 -1.32
C ARG A 182 -16.70 12.51 -1.35
N LEU A 183 -16.21 11.93 -0.26
CA LEU A 183 -16.04 10.47 -0.12
C LEU A 183 -17.38 9.74 -0.07
N LEU A 184 -18.33 10.25 0.70
CA LEU A 184 -19.68 9.72 0.81
C LEU A 184 -20.42 9.83 -0.52
N ALA A 185 -20.37 10.98 -1.20
CA ALA A 185 -20.96 11.16 -2.53
C ALA A 185 -20.44 10.13 -3.55
N ALA A 186 -19.16 9.77 -3.49
CA ALA A 186 -18.60 8.74 -4.37
C ALA A 186 -19.22 7.34 -4.18
N LEU A 187 -19.85 7.08 -3.02
CA LEU A 187 -20.53 5.82 -2.75
C LEU A 187 -21.83 5.65 -3.53
N GLU A 188 -22.36 6.68 -4.19
CA GLU A 188 -23.53 6.55 -5.08
C GLU A 188 -23.30 5.51 -6.19
N ARG A 189 -22.03 5.27 -6.55
CA ARG A 189 -21.61 4.27 -7.55
C ARG A 189 -21.52 2.84 -6.99
N VAL A 190 -21.72 2.66 -5.68
CA VAL A 190 -21.71 1.37 -4.98
C VAL A 190 -23.15 0.86 -4.85
N ASP A 191 -23.36 -0.45 -5.00
CA ASP A 191 -24.68 -1.04 -4.87
C ASP A 191 -25.30 -0.76 -3.48
N LEU A 192 -26.63 -0.60 -3.46
CA LEU A 192 -27.36 -0.23 -2.24
C LEU A 192 -27.11 -1.22 -1.07
N PRO A 193 -27.16 -2.56 -1.26
CA PRO A 193 -26.89 -3.50 -0.18
C PRO A 193 -25.52 -3.28 0.47
N THR A 194 -24.47 -3.05 -0.31
CA THR A 194 -23.13 -2.80 0.22
C THR A 194 -23.06 -1.45 0.95
N ARG A 195 -23.76 -0.41 0.47
CA ARG A 195 -23.87 0.87 1.18
C ARG A 195 -24.58 0.74 2.53
N GLU A 196 -25.65 -0.03 2.61
CA GLU A 196 -26.37 -0.30 3.86
C GLU A 196 -25.48 -1.02 4.87
N MET A 197 -24.73 -2.04 4.41
CA MET A 197 -23.75 -2.74 5.25
C MET A 197 -22.66 -1.79 5.76
N PHE A 198 -22.15 -0.91 4.90
CA PHE A 198 -21.14 0.07 5.29
C PHE A 198 -21.70 1.10 6.29
N ALA A 199 -22.92 1.59 6.07
CA ALA A 199 -23.60 2.50 6.98
C ALA A 199 -23.79 1.88 8.37
N ARG A 200 -24.16 0.59 8.43
CA ARG A 200 -24.25 -0.15 9.68
C ARG A 200 -22.89 -0.30 10.36
N ALA A 201 -21.85 -0.63 9.60
CA ALA A 201 -20.49 -0.74 10.13
C ALA A 201 -19.96 0.61 10.67
N LEU A 202 -20.36 1.74 10.08
CA LEU A 202 -20.05 3.08 10.59
C LEU A 202 -20.78 3.36 11.89
N TRP A 203 -22.08 3.02 11.94
CA TRP A 203 -22.91 3.16 13.11
C TRP A 203 -22.38 2.37 14.32
N ASP A 204 -21.98 1.12 14.10
CA ASP A 204 -21.44 0.25 15.15
C ASP A 204 -20.13 0.80 15.75
N ARG A 205 -19.41 1.65 15.00
CA ARG A 205 -18.23 2.40 15.47
C ARG A 205 -18.55 3.81 16.00
N GLY A 206 -19.82 4.17 16.14
CA GLY A 206 -20.27 5.47 16.64
C GLY A 206 -20.07 6.64 15.65
N ILE A 207 -19.87 6.34 14.36
CA ILE A 207 -19.63 7.36 13.33
C ILE A 207 -20.97 7.77 12.72
N ALA A 208 -21.47 8.93 13.11
CA ALA A 208 -22.73 9.47 12.61
C ALA A 208 -22.54 10.23 11.29
N VAL A 209 -22.75 9.55 10.16
CA VAL A 209 -22.75 10.15 8.82
C VAL A 209 -23.90 9.61 7.96
N GLN A 210 -24.36 10.42 7.04
CA GLN A 210 -25.39 10.02 6.07
C GLN A 210 -24.72 9.33 4.88
N VAL A 211 -24.98 8.03 4.70
CA VAL A 211 -24.57 7.31 3.48
C VAL A 211 -25.62 7.55 2.39
N PRO A 212 -25.24 7.90 1.14
CA PRO A 212 -26.21 8.20 0.09
C PRO A 212 -27.16 7.04 -0.18
N GLY A 213 -28.46 7.33 -0.28
CA GLY A 213 -29.49 6.33 -0.55
C GLY A 213 -29.80 5.34 0.58
N VAL A 214 -29.15 5.45 1.74
CA VAL A 214 -29.41 4.60 2.91
C VAL A 214 -30.29 5.35 3.91
N SER A 215 -31.45 4.78 4.25
CA SER A 215 -32.27 5.28 5.35
C SER A 215 -31.58 4.98 6.68
N VAL A 216 -31.23 6.02 7.45
CA VAL A 216 -30.69 5.86 8.80
C VAL A 216 -31.81 5.28 9.69
N PRO A 217 -31.56 4.23 10.49
CA PRO A 217 -32.56 3.74 11.44
C PRO A 217 -33.00 4.87 12.36
N ASP A 218 -34.31 5.09 12.46
CA ASP A 218 -34.92 6.09 13.33
C ASP A 218 -34.47 5.82 14.78
N GLN A 219 -33.83 6.81 15.45
CA GLN A 219 -33.32 6.65 16.82
C GLN A 219 -34.50 6.67 17.80
N PRO A 220 -34.86 5.56 18.46
CA PRO A 220 -36.03 5.53 19.35
C PRO A 220 -35.90 6.49 20.54
N TRP A 221 -34.67 6.81 20.96
CA TRP A 221 -34.39 7.69 22.10
C TRP A 221 -34.31 9.18 21.77
N ARG A 222 -34.43 9.60 20.49
CA ARG A 222 -34.54 11.02 20.11
C ARG A 222 -35.97 11.54 20.11
N ARG A 223 -36.94 10.71 20.50
CA ARG A 223 -38.38 11.06 20.58
C ARG A 223 -38.83 11.60 21.93
N ASN A 224 -37.90 11.94 22.84
CA ASN A 224 -38.21 12.51 24.15
C ASN A 224 -37.59 13.90 24.32
#